data_AF-A0A1Z4V6B5-F1
#
_entry.id   AF-A0A1Z4V6B5-F1
#
_cell.length_a   1.000
_cell.length_b   1.000
_cell.length_c   1.000
_cell.angle_alpha   90.00
_cell.angle_beta   90.00
_cell.angle_gamma   90.00
#
_symmetry.space_group_name_H-M   'P 1'
#
loop_
_entity.id
_entity.type
_entity.pdbx_description
1 polymer ?
#
loop_
_entity_poly.entity_id
_entity_poly.type
_entity_poly.pdbx_seq_one_letter_code
_entity_poly.pdbx_strand_id
1 'polypeptide(L)'
;MPLSWNEIKSRAIAFSQEWEHETSEDAEAKSFWDRFFHVFGISRRRVATFEQSVKKADNKQGFIDLLWKGVILVEHKSRGKSLDKAMQQAKDYFPGLKEHELPKYILVSDFQKFKLYDLDTNITTEFELKDFINQVHLFGFMAGYEKRTYKDEDPVNIQAAELMGKLHDKLEAVGYRGHDLEVYLVRLLFCLFADDTGIFDKGIFWEYIDLHTKSDGSDLAMHIASIFHTLNTPPEKRLTNLDTNLAQFPYVNGNLFAEVLQPAAFDSKMREMFLEACGFDWGKISPAIFGSMFQAVMNPKERRNLGAHYTSEKNIQKLIKPLFLDDLYLELEKVKSNRGKLQELHQKIASLYFLDPACGCGNFLIITYRELRELEIKILQALNKNGQQFINIQDIIKVNVDQFAGIEYDEFAVRVAEVAMWLIDHQMNIQVSHEFGQYFFRVPLTKSAKIVHGNSLRIDWETVVEKESLSFIFR
;
A
#
# COMPACT_ATOMS: atom_id res chain seq x y z
N MET A 1 12.66 6.42 1.27
CA MET A 1 12.59 6.23 -0.22
C MET A 1 13.01 4.81 -0.58
N PRO A 2 12.14 4.01 -1.22
CA PRO A 2 12.45 2.66 -1.68
C PRO A 2 13.52 2.65 -2.77
N LEU A 3 14.40 1.65 -2.77
CA LEU A 3 15.48 1.51 -3.75
C LEU A 3 14.95 1.00 -5.09
N SER A 4 15.50 1.47 -6.21
CA SER A 4 15.17 0.89 -7.52
C SER A 4 15.67 -0.56 -7.65
N TRP A 5 15.08 -1.38 -8.51
CA TRP A 5 15.56 -2.75 -8.76
C TRP A 5 17.01 -2.80 -9.25
N ASN A 6 17.44 -1.81 -10.04
CA ASN A 6 18.84 -1.71 -10.47
C ASN A 6 19.77 -1.44 -9.29
N GLU A 7 19.36 -0.57 -8.37
CA GLU A 7 20.11 -0.29 -7.16
C GLU A 7 20.14 -1.51 -6.22
N ILE A 8 19.00 -2.20 -6.04
CA ILE A 8 18.91 -3.46 -5.29
C ILE A 8 19.84 -4.51 -5.90
N LYS A 9 19.81 -4.71 -7.23
CA LYS A 9 20.72 -5.64 -7.91
C LYS A 9 22.18 -5.26 -7.73
N SER A 10 22.51 -3.97 -7.84
CA SER A 10 23.88 -3.48 -7.62
C SER A 10 24.34 -3.76 -6.18
N ARG A 11 23.48 -3.50 -5.19
CA ARG A 11 23.76 -3.80 -3.78
C ARG A 11 23.86 -5.30 -3.52
N ALA A 12 23.03 -6.11 -4.18
CA ALA A 12 23.06 -7.56 -4.08
C ALA A 12 24.38 -8.15 -4.62
N ILE A 13 24.92 -7.60 -5.72
CA ILE A 13 26.25 -8.00 -6.22
C ILE A 13 27.32 -7.69 -5.18
N ALA A 14 27.33 -6.46 -4.63
CA ALA A 14 28.30 -6.07 -3.61
C ALA A 14 28.20 -6.96 -2.36
N PHE A 15 26.97 -7.28 -1.94
CA PHE A 15 26.72 -8.21 -0.84
C PHE A 15 27.26 -9.61 -1.13
N SER A 16 26.95 -10.20 -2.30
CA SER A 16 27.44 -11.54 -2.65
C SER A 16 28.97 -11.62 -2.71
N GLN A 17 29.65 -10.54 -3.13
CA GLN A 17 31.10 -10.46 -3.16
C GLN A 17 31.71 -10.31 -1.75
N GLU A 18 31.12 -9.48 -0.89
CA GLU A 18 31.58 -9.26 0.49
C GLU A 18 31.54 -10.56 1.30
N TRP A 19 30.52 -11.40 1.10
CA TRP A 19 30.23 -12.56 1.93
C TRP A 19 30.60 -13.93 1.30
N GLU A 20 31.26 -13.95 0.14
CA GLU A 20 31.55 -15.18 -0.63
C GLU A 20 32.33 -16.25 0.15
N HIS A 21 33.22 -15.82 1.04
CA HIS A 21 34.15 -16.71 1.75
C HIS A 21 33.85 -16.85 3.25
N GLU A 22 32.77 -16.24 3.74
CA GLU A 22 32.47 -16.27 5.17
C GLU A 22 32.02 -17.65 5.65
N THR A 23 32.36 -17.98 6.90
CA THR A 23 32.14 -19.30 7.50
C THR A 23 31.71 -19.27 8.98
N SER A 24 31.88 -18.15 9.71
CA SER A 24 31.76 -18.11 11.18
C SER A 24 30.48 -17.43 11.70
N GLU A 25 29.59 -18.21 12.32
CA GLU A 25 28.31 -17.77 12.92
C GLU A 25 28.50 -16.82 14.11
N ASP A 26 29.45 -17.08 15.00
CA ASP A 26 29.61 -16.36 16.28
C ASP A 26 30.18 -14.93 16.11
N ALA A 27 30.81 -14.63 14.97
CA ALA A 27 31.46 -13.35 14.72
C ALA A 27 30.62 -12.42 13.82
N GLU A 28 29.99 -12.95 12.78
CA GLU A 28 29.52 -12.11 11.67
C GLU A 28 28.04 -12.27 11.29
N ALA A 29 27.27 -13.17 11.92
CA ALA A 29 25.85 -13.38 11.56
C ALA A 29 25.02 -12.08 11.67
N LYS A 30 25.29 -11.24 12.67
CA LYS A 30 24.62 -9.94 12.83
C LYS A 30 24.98 -8.97 11.70
N SER A 31 26.27 -8.86 11.38
CA SER A 31 26.78 -8.04 10.27
C SER A 31 26.23 -8.48 8.92
N PHE A 32 26.15 -9.80 8.69
CA PHE A 32 25.59 -10.41 7.49
C PHE A 32 24.15 -9.98 7.27
N TRP A 33 23.30 -10.11 8.30
CA TRP A 33 21.91 -9.70 8.19
C TRP A 33 21.75 -8.18 8.10
N ASP A 34 22.56 -7.39 8.81
CA ASP A 34 22.56 -5.93 8.63
C ASP A 34 22.83 -5.54 7.17
N ARG A 35 23.82 -6.19 6.52
CA ARG A 35 24.16 -5.97 5.11
C ARG A 35 23.09 -6.51 4.17
N PHE A 36 22.51 -7.67 4.45
CA PHE A 36 21.43 -8.24 3.66
C PHE A 36 20.21 -7.31 3.60
N PHE A 37 19.75 -6.80 4.75
CA PHE A 37 18.63 -5.85 4.79
C PHE A 37 18.96 -4.52 4.09
N HIS A 38 20.23 -4.09 4.16
CA HIS A 38 20.69 -2.90 3.46
C HIS A 38 20.60 -3.00 1.93
N VAL A 39 20.67 -4.22 1.35
CA VAL A 39 20.42 -4.47 -0.08
C VAL A 39 19.04 -3.95 -0.50
N PHE A 40 18.06 -4.03 0.40
CA PHE A 40 16.68 -3.59 0.18
C PHE A 40 16.39 -2.18 0.74
N GLY A 41 17.42 -1.48 1.24
CA GLY A 41 17.29 -0.12 1.76
C GLY A 41 16.71 -0.06 3.17
N ILE A 42 16.61 -1.22 3.82
CA ILE A 42 16.04 -1.34 5.15
C ILE A 42 17.17 -1.29 6.17
N SER A 43 17.07 -0.36 7.12
CA SER A 43 17.92 -0.42 8.31
C SER A 43 17.33 -1.46 9.25
N ARG A 44 18.05 -2.57 9.46
CA ARG A 44 17.63 -3.63 10.38
C ARG A 44 17.30 -3.11 11.78
N ARG A 45 17.99 -2.05 12.23
CA ARG A 45 17.73 -1.37 13.52
C ARG A 45 16.35 -0.76 13.66
N ARG A 46 15.68 -0.47 12.54
CA ARG A 46 14.33 0.09 12.50
C ARG A 46 13.25 -0.99 12.51
N VAL A 47 13.53 -2.15 11.91
CA VAL A 47 12.47 -3.14 11.59
C VAL A 47 12.58 -4.45 12.36
N ALA A 48 13.74 -4.78 12.91
CA ALA A 48 13.94 -6.09 13.52
C ALA A 48 14.64 -6.05 14.87
N THR A 49 14.35 -7.05 15.70
CA THR A 49 14.99 -7.27 17.00
C THR A 49 15.89 -8.50 16.89
N PHE A 50 17.16 -8.37 17.30
CA PHE A 50 18.06 -9.52 17.43
C PHE A 50 17.81 -10.23 18.76
N GLU A 51 18.01 -11.55 18.79
CA GLU A 51 17.99 -12.36 20.02
C GLU A 51 16.70 -12.19 20.83
N GLN A 52 15.56 -12.09 20.14
CA GLN A 52 14.27 -11.94 20.83
C GLN A 52 13.97 -13.22 21.61
N SER A 53 13.81 -13.07 22.93
CA SER A 53 13.47 -14.18 23.79
C SER A 53 12.00 -14.56 23.65
N VAL A 54 11.73 -15.82 23.32
CA VAL A 54 10.37 -16.34 23.11
C VAL A 54 10.22 -17.68 23.84
N LYS A 55 9.03 -17.93 24.38
CA LYS A 55 8.67 -19.23 24.94
C LYS A 55 8.33 -20.18 23.80
N LYS A 56 9.04 -21.30 23.73
CA LYS A 56 8.78 -22.37 22.76
C LYS A 56 7.54 -23.18 23.17
N ALA A 57 7.05 -24.00 22.24
CA ALA A 57 5.96 -24.96 22.48
C ALA A 57 6.21 -25.91 23.67
N ASP A 58 7.47 -26.22 23.98
CA ASP A 58 7.88 -27.06 25.12
C ASP A 58 8.08 -26.28 26.43
N ASN A 59 7.63 -25.02 26.47
CA ASN A 59 7.76 -24.09 27.60
C ASN A 59 9.21 -23.72 27.97
N LYS A 60 10.20 -24.08 27.14
CA LYS A 60 11.58 -23.63 27.29
C LYS A 60 11.80 -22.28 26.61
N GLN A 61 12.83 -21.57 27.08
CA GLN A 61 13.21 -20.30 26.52
C GLN A 61 14.06 -20.50 25.27
N GLY A 62 13.70 -19.81 24.19
CA GLY A 62 14.43 -19.78 22.94
C GLY A 62 14.77 -18.35 22.54
N PHE A 63 15.72 -18.22 21.61
CA PHE A 63 16.15 -16.93 21.07
C PHE A 63 16.01 -16.99 19.55
N ILE A 64 15.18 -16.09 19.02
CA ILE A 64 15.08 -15.88 17.58
C ILE A 64 16.28 -15.05 17.16
N ASP A 65 17.02 -15.49 16.14
CA ASP A 65 18.17 -14.71 15.66
C ASP A 65 17.73 -13.32 15.21
N LEU A 66 16.75 -13.23 14.30
CA LEU A 66 16.16 -11.95 13.93
C LEU A 66 14.65 -12.09 13.68
N LEU A 67 13.87 -11.21 14.29
CA LEU A 67 12.43 -11.10 14.03
C LEU A 67 12.07 -9.70 13.54
N TRP A 68 11.53 -9.61 12.33
CA TRP A 68 10.70 -8.50 11.88
C TRP A 68 9.24 -8.91 12.03
N LYS A 69 8.60 -8.41 13.09
CA LYS A 69 7.23 -8.74 13.48
C LYS A 69 6.26 -8.55 12.31
N GLY A 70 5.39 -9.53 12.08
CA GLY A 70 4.39 -9.49 11.01
C GLY A 70 4.94 -9.69 9.58
N VAL A 71 6.27 -9.80 9.41
CA VAL A 71 6.92 -9.83 8.09
C VAL A 71 7.80 -11.07 7.92
N ILE A 72 8.94 -11.12 8.61
CA ILE A 72 9.92 -12.21 8.42
C ILE A 72 10.59 -12.62 9.72
N LEU A 73 10.75 -13.93 9.89
CA LEU A 73 11.59 -14.52 10.91
C LEU A 73 12.82 -15.13 10.25
N VAL A 74 13.99 -14.80 10.78
CA VAL A 74 15.26 -15.27 10.28
C VAL A 74 15.94 -16.14 11.32
N GLU A 75 16.40 -17.31 10.90
CA GLU A 75 17.25 -18.20 11.71
C GLU A 75 18.53 -18.51 10.93
N HIS A 76 19.66 -18.40 11.59
CA HIS A 76 20.98 -18.54 11.01
C HIS A 76 21.69 -19.78 11.55
N LYS A 77 22.60 -20.34 10.76
CA LYS A 77 23.45 -21.45 11.16
C LYS A 77 24.86 -21.27 10.60
N SER A 78 25.84 -21.90 11.23
CA SER A 78 27.18 -21.99 10.65
C SER A 78 27.16 -22.74 9.31
N ARG A 79 28.08 -22.38 8.41
CA ARG A 79 28.16 -22.93 7.06
C ARG A 79 28.15 -24.47 7.03
N GLY A 80 27.31 -25.04 6.17
CA GLY A 80 27.17 -26.48 5.98
C GLY A 80 26.26 -27.20 6.99
N LYS A 81 25.67 -26.47 7.95
CA LYS A 81 24.66 -27.04 8.86
C LYS A 81 23.29 -27.15 8.16
N SER A 82 22.43 -28.02 8.71
CA SER A 82 21.11 -28.30 8.14
C SER A 82 20.15 -27.12 8.31
N LEU A 83 19.73 -26.54 7.18
CA LEU A 83 18.69 -25.51 7.12
C LEU A 83 17.30 -26.04 7.47
N ASP A 84 17.03 -27.33 7.28
CA ASP A 84 15.73 -27.92 7.66
C ASP A 84 15.53 -27.93 9.18
N LYS A 85 16.61 -28.16 9.95
CA LYS A 85 16.56 -28.03 11.41
C LYS A 85 16.32 -26.59 11.85
N ALA A 86 16.98 -25.63 11.19
CA ALA A 86 16.76 -24.21 11.45
C ALA A 86 15.30 -23.81 11.15
N MET A 87 14.71 -24.35 10.08
CA MET A 87 13.31 -24.10 9.75
C MET A 87 12.36 -24.65 10.80
N GLN A 88 12.59 -25.87 11.29
CA GLN A 88 11.75 -26.42 12.36
C GLN A 88 11.86 -25.57 13.63
N GLN A 89 13.09 -25.16 13.99
CA GLN A 89 13.34 -24.28 15.13
C GLN A 89 12.58 -22.95 15.01
N ALA A 90 12.55 -22.34 13.81
CA ALA A 90 11.79 -21.12 13.56
C ALA A 90 10.28 -21.29 13.82
N LYS A 91 9.70 -22.42 13.38
CA LYS A 91 8.27 -22.74 13.61
C LYS A 91 7.95 -22.98 15.08
N ASP A 92 8.88 -23.55 15.84
CA ASP A 92 8.67 -23.86 17.27
C ASP A 92 8.50 -22.60 18.14
N TYR A 93 8.85 -21.42 17.62
CA TYR A 93 8.63 -20.13 18.28
C TYR A 93 7.21 -19.58 18.15
N PHE A 94 6.42 -20.04 17.17
CA PHE A 94 5.12 -19.44 16.83
C PHE A 94 4.14 -19.40 18.01
N PRO A 95 4.02 -20.43 18.87
CA PRO A 95 3.12 -20.37 20.03
C PRO A 95 3.46 -19.27 21.04
N GLY A 96 4.68 -18.73 21.02
CA GLY A 96 5.12 -17.65 21.89
C GLY A 96 5.00 -16.24 21.29
N LEU A 97 4.54 -16.12 20.05
CA LEU A 97 4.31 -14.84 19.36
C LEU A 97 2.82 -14.48 19.40
N LYS A 98 2.51 -13.19 19.49
CA LYS A 98 1.13 -12.72 19.31
C LYS A 98 0.73 -12.79 17.83
N GLU A 99 -0.56 -12.79 17.54
CA GLU A 99 -1.09 -12.90 16.17
C GLU A 99 -0.48 -11.87 15.20
N HIS A 100 -0.40 -10.59 15.59
CA HIS A 100 0.21 -9.52 14.78
C HIS A 100 1.74 -9.62 14.67
N GLU A 101 2.40 -10.45 15.48
CA GLU A 101 3.85 -10.66 15.44
C GLU A 101 4.24 -11.83 14.55
N LEU A 102 3.29 -12.72 14.22
CA LEU A 102 3.54 -13.90 13.40
C LEU A 102 4.11 -13.48 12.03
N PRO A 103 5.25 -14.05 11.62
CA PRO A 103 5.88 -13.69 10.35
C PRO A 103 5.12 -14.31 9.17
N LYS A 104 5.18 -13.67 7.99
CA LYS A 104 4.69 -14.23 6.72
C LYS A 104 5.76 -15.08 6.02
N TYR A 105 7.02 -14.75 6.29
CA TYR A 105 8.18 -15.42 5.72
C TYR A 105 9.06 -16.04 6.80
N ILE A 106 9.60 -17.21 6.53
CA ILE A 106 10.77 -17.71 7.27
C ILE A 106 11.94 -17.78 6.31
N LEU A 107 13.04 -17.14 6.68
CA LEU A 107 14.29 -17.24 5.95
C LEU A 107 15.33 -17.93 6.82
N VAL A 108 15.90 -19.01 6.31
CA VAL A 108 17.03 -19.68 6.95
C VAL A 108 18.25 -19.62 6.07
N SER A 109 19.42 -19.40 6.66
CA SER A 109 20.68 -19.33 5.91
C SER A 109 21.87 -19.84 6.69
N ASP A 110 22.86 -20.37 5.96
CA ASP A 110 24.17 -20.79 6.46
C ASP A 110 25.32 -20.00 5.82
N PHE A 111 25.07 -18.73 5.50
CA PHE A 111 25.88 -17.83 4.64
C PHE A 111 25.82 -18.18 3.16
N GLN A 112 26.06 -19.44 2.79
CA GLN A 112 26.16 -19.84 1.38
C GLN A 112 24.80 -20.15 0.76
N LYS A 113 23.89 -20.77 1.52
CA LYS A 113 22.57 -21.14 1.06
C LYS A 113 21.52 -20.32 1.77
N PHE A 114 20.46 -20.02 1.04
CA PHE A 114 19.26 -19.40 1.55
C PHE A 114 18.09 -20.33 1.25
N LYS A 115 17.20 -20.47 2.23
CA LYS A 115 15.92 -21.14 2.03
C LYS A 115 14.82 -20.22 2.55
N LEU A 116 14.06 -19.65 1.63
CA LEU A 116 12.93 -18.78 1.91
C LEU A 116 11.64 -19.59 1.83
N TYR A 117 10.85 -19.49 2.88
CA TYR A 117 9.53 -20.08 2.97
C TYR A 117 8.49 -18.97 3.03
N ASP A 118 7.56 -18.99 2.07
CA ASP A 118 6.36 -18.18 2.09
C ASP A 118 5.25 -19.00 2.78
N LEU A 119 4.79 -18.53 3.94
CA LEU A 119 3.76 -19.21 4.74
C LEU A 119 2.35 -18.97 4.22
N ASP A 120 2.13 -17.88 3.49
CA ASP A 120 0.85 -17.57 2.87
C ASP A 120 0.61 -18.54 1.68
N THR A 121 1.63 -18.77 0.85
CA THR A 121 1.50 -19.62 -0.35
C THR A 121 2.01 -21.05 -0.17
N ASN A 122 2.66 -21.37 0.96
CA ASN A 122 3.38 -22.62 1.18
C ASN A 122 4.45 -22.94 0.12
N ILE A 123 5.05 -21.90 -0.50
CA ILE A 123 6.12 -22.08 -1.48
C ILE A 123 7.46 -21.98 -0.76
N THR A 124 8.38 -22.88 -1.10
CA THR A 124 9.75 -22.88 -0.60
C THR A 124 10.70 -22.69 -1.76
N THR A 125 11.61 -21.74 -1.63
CA THR A 125 12.66 -21.49 -2.64
C THR A 125 14.03 -21.58 -1.99
N GLU A 126 14.92 -22.35 -2.60
CA GLU A 126 16.31 -22.50 -2.16
C GLU A 126 17.26 -21.96 -3.24
N PHE A 127 18.28 -21.22 -2.83
CA PHE A 127 19.29 -20.67 -3.74
C PHE A 127 20.63 -20.44 -3.03
N GLU A 128 21.70 -20.33 -3.81
CA GLU A 128 23.03 -20.02 -3.30
C GLU A 128 23.33 -18.52 -3.34
N LEU A 129 24.23 -18.03 -2.49
CA LEU A 129 24.64 -16.63 -2.39
C LEU A 129 25.11 -16.05 -3.74
N LYS A 130 25.78 -16.86 -4.57
CA LYS A 130 26.22 -16.46 -5.92
C LYS A 130 25.05 -16.14 -6.86
N ASP A 131 23.89 -16.76 -6.62
CA ASP A 131 22.68 -16.60 -7.43
C ASP A 131 21.74 -15.54 -6.85
N PHE A 132 22.10 -14.92 -5.72
CA PHE A 132 21.24 -13.97 -5.01
C PHE A 132 20.78 -12.81 -5.89
N ILE A 133 21.63 -12.30 -6.79
CA ILE A 133 21.26 -11.25 -7.76
C ILE A 133 20.04 -11.64 -8.61
N ASN A 134 19.90 -12.92 -8.96
CA ASN A 134 18.78 -13.43 -9.75
C ASN A 134 17.53 -13.64 -8.89
N GLN A 135 17.72 -13.73 -7.57
CA GLN A 135 16.68 -14.05 -6.59
C GLN A 135 16.24 -12.85 -5.73
N VAL A 136 16.79 -11.64 -5.96
CA VAL A 136 16.39 -10.42 -5.22
C VAL A 136 14.88 -10.14 -5.32
N HIS A 137 14.22 -10.60 -6.37
CA HIS A 137 12.78 -10.48 -6.57
C HIS A 137 11.96 -11.22 -5.51
N LEU A 138 12.48 -12.31 -4.94
CA LEU A 138 11.85 -13.07 -3.85
C LEU A 138 11.70 -12.22 -2.58
N PHE A 139 12.57 -11.23 -2.41
CA PHE A 139 12.60 -10.31 -1.27
C PHE A 139 12.03 -8.94 -1.63
N GLY A 140 11.32 -8.82 -2.75
CA GLY A 140 10.67 -7.59 -3.17
C GLY A 140 9.80 -6.99 -2.06
N PHE A 141 9.15 -7.84 -1.25
CA PHE A 141 8.36 -7.41 -0.08
C PHE A 141 9.13 -6.58 0.95
N MET A 142 10.45 -6.78 1.07
CA MET A 142 11.30 -5.97 1.96
C MET A 142 11.48 -4.55 1.44
N ALA A 143 11.52 -4.39 0.12
CA ALA A 143 11.65 -3.10 -0.57
C ALA A 143 10.30 -2.51 -1.04
N GLY A 144 9.17 -3.13 -0.69
CA GLY A 144 7.82 -2.68 -1.07
C GLY A 144 7.31 -3.15 -2.44
N TYR A 145 8.02 -4.07 -3.11
CA TYR A 145 7.71 -4.58 -4.45
C TYR A 145 6.98 -5.94 -4.45
N GLU A 146 5.85 -6.07 -3.75
CA GLU A 146 5.02 -7.29 -3.87
C GLU A 146 4.16 -7.26 -5.14
N LYS A 147 4.22 -8.34 -5.94
CA LYS A 147 3.29 -8.57 -7.07
C LYS A 147 1.99 -9.16 -6.50
N ARG A 148 0.89 -8.41 -6.54
CA ARG A 148 -0.34 -8.73 -5.78
C ARG A 148 -1.52 -9.11 -6.67
N THR A 149 -2.33 -10.05 -6.18
CA THR A 149 -3.64 -10.40 -6.73
C THR A 149 -4.65 -10.17 -5.62
N TYR A 150 -5.55 -9.20 -5.78
CA TYR A 150 -6.55 -8.84 -4.78
C TYR A 150 -7.81 -9.69 -4.93
N LYS A 151 -8.48 -10.02 -3.81
CA LYS A 151 -9.82 -10.61 -3.79
C LYS A 151 -10.74 -9.73 -2.94
N ASP A 152 -11.92 -9.43 -3.47
CA ASP A 152 -12.91 -8.55 -2.80
C ASP A 152 -13.34 -9.09 -1.42
N GLU A 153 -13.41 -10.42 -1.26
CA GLU A 153 -13.91 -11.10 -0.05
C GLU A 153 -12.78 -11.64 0.84
N ASP A 154 -11.56 -11.09 0.75
CA ASP A 154 -10.50 -11.50 1.67
C ASP A 154 -10.93 -11.22 3.13
N PRO A 155 -10.90 -12.21 4.04
CA PRO A 155 -11.23 -12.01 5.45
C PRO A 155 -10.49 -10.84 6.10
N VAL A 156 -9.27 -10.55 5.63
CA VAL A 156 -8.46 -9.42 6.10
C VAL A 156 -9.13 -8.08 5.80
N ASN A 157 -9.77 -7.94 4.62
CA ASN A 157 -10.51 -6.73 4.27
C ASN A 157 -11.70 -6.53 5.21
N ILE A 158 -12.48 -7.58 5.48
CA ILE A 158 -13.66 -7.48 6.33
C ILE A 158 -13.27 -7.00 7.74
N GLN A 159 -12.24 -7.62 8.31
CA GLN A 159 -11.76 -7.25 9.64
C GLN A 159 -11.24 -5.79 9.71
N ALA A 160 -10.49 -5.36 8.71
CA ALA A 160 -9.98 -3.99 8.65
C ALA A 160 -11.13 -2.95 8.54
N ALA A 161 -12.15 -3.23 7.72
CA ALA A 161 -13.32 -2.35 7.59
C ALA A 161 -14.14 -2.29 8.90
N GLU A 162 -14.36 -3.43 9.56
CA GLU A 162 -15.06 -3.48 10.84
C GLU A 162 -14.32 -2.71 11.94
N LEU A 163 -12.98 -2.78 11.95
CA LEU A 163 -12.16 -2.08 12.92
C LEU A 163 -12.26 -0.56 12.75
N MET A 164 -12.17 -0.08 11.50
CA MET A 164 -12.36 1.34 11.18
C MET A 164 -13.78 1.82 11.47
N GLY A 165 -14.79 0.99 11.21
CA GLY A 165 -16.18 1.27 11.58
C GLY A 165 -16.36 1.42 13.10
N LYS A 166 -15.76 0.53 13.90
CA LYS A 166 -15.80 0.64 15.37
C LYS A 166 -15.08 1.89 15.89
N LEU A 167 -13.98 2.28 15.24
CA LEU A 167 -13.25 3.50 15.61
C LEU A 167 -14.08 4.75 15.31
N HIS A 168 -14.72 4.80 14.14
CA HIS A 168 -15.67 5.83 13.76
C HIS A 168 -16.78 5.99 14.79
N ASP A 169 -17.51 4.91 15.11
CA ASP A 169 -18.65 4.94 16.04
C ASP A 169 -18.23 5.42 17.43
N LYS A 170 -17.01 5.06 17.85
CA LYS A 170 -16.43 5.48 19.12
C LYS A 170 -16.14 6.98 19.16
N LEU A 171 -15.56 7.53 18.10
CA LEU A 171 -15.32 8.98 17.96
C LEU A 171 -16.66 9.75 17.92
N GLU A 172 -17.65 9.22 17.18
CA GLU A 172 -18.98 9.81 17.12
C GLU A 172 -19.67 9.83 18.50
N ALA A 173 -19.58 8.73 19.24
CA ALA A 173 -20.17 8.58 20.56
C ALA A 173 -19.62 9.58 21.59
N VAL A 174 -18.34 9.97 21.48
CA VAL A 174 -17.72 10.99 22.35
C VAL A 174 -17.93 12.43 21.85
N GLY A 175 -18.63 12.60 20.73
CA GLY A 175 -19.05 13.91 20.22
C GLY A 175 -18.21 14.47 19.06
N TYR A 176 -17.26 13.71 18.53
CA TYR A 176 -16.53 14.07 17.32
C TYR A 176 -17.33 13.61 16.10
N ARG A 177 -18.04 14.52 15.40
CA ARG A 177 -19.10 14.15 14.43
C ARG A 177 -19.09 15.01 13.18
N GLY A 178 -19.81 14.54 12.16
CA GLY A 178 -20.05 15.27 10.92
C GLY A 178 -18.77 15.40 10.10
N HIS A 179 -18.64 16.50 9.36
CA HIS A 179 -17.54 16.74 8.43
C HIS A 179 -16.16 16.41 9.01
N ASP A 180 -15.85 16.89 10.22
CA ASP A 180 -14.56 16.65 10.87
C ASP A 180 -14.28 15.16 11.09
N LEU A 181 -15.27 14.38 11.52
CA LEU A 181 -15.15 12.94 11.70
C LEU A 181 -14.83 12.23 10.38
N GLU A 182 -15.58 12.57 9.33
CA GLU A 182 -15.44 11.94 8.02
C GLU A 182 -14.04 12.19 7.42
N VAL A 183 -13.58 13.44 7.45
CA VAL A 183 -12.26 13.79 6.95
C VAL A 183 -11.16 13.20 7.82
N TYR A 184 -11.34 13.18 9.15
CA TYR A 184 -10.36 12.60 10.07
C TYR A 184 -10.16 11.10 9.82
N LEU A 185 -11.24 10.33 9.70
CA LEU A 185 -11.18 8.89 9.47
C LEU A 185 -10.52 8.56 8.13
N VAL A 186 -10.86 9.32 7.08
CA VAL A 186 -10.26 9.17 5.75
C VAL A 186 -8.77 9.51 5.74
N ARG A 187 -8.32 10.50 6.52
CA ARG A 187 -6.90 10.80 6.71
C ARG A 187 -6.16 9.70 7.47
N LEU A 188 -6.77 9.11 8.50
CA LEU A 188 -6.19 7.96 9.19
C LEU A 188 -6.02 6.78 8.24
N LEU A 189 -7.05 6.48 7.45
CA LEU A 189 -7.02 5.43 6.43
C LEU A 189 -5.90 5.64 5.41
N PHE A 190 -5.72 6.89 4.94
CA PHE A 190 -4.59 7.23 4.10
C PHE A 190 -3.26 6.93 4.80
N CYS A 191 -3.08 7.34 6.05
CA CYS A 191 -1.84 7.08 6.79
C CYS A 191 -1.54 5.59 6.97
N LEU A 192 -2.57 4.79 7.29
CA LEU A 192 -2.47 3.34 7.40
C LEU A 192 -1.98 2.72 6.09
N PHE A 193 -2.60 3.12 4.97
CA PHE A 193 -2.17 2.66 3.65
C PHE A 193 -0.78 3.14 3.25
N ALA A 194 -0.46 4.39 3.58
CA ALA A 194 0.82 5.01 3.26
C ALA A 194 1.99 4.33 3.97
N ASP A 195 1.77 3.84 5.20
CA ASP A 195 2.77 3.10 5.99
C ASP A 195 3.15 1.75 5.35
N ASP A 196 2.21 1.09 4.67
CA ASP A 196 2.42 -0.24 4.08
C ASP A 196 2.74 -0.25 2.58
N THR A 197 2.57 0.88 1.90
CA THR A 197 2.75 0.97 0.43
C THR A 197 3.96 1.79 0.00
N GLY A 198 4.83 2.18 0.93
CA GLY A 198 6.09 2.87 0.62
C GLY A 198 5.91 4.36 0.31
N ILE A 199 4.74 4.94 0.60
CA ILE A 199 4.57 6.40 0.67
C ILE A 199 5.33 6.91 1.89
N PHE A 200 5.13 6.27 3.04
CA PHE A 200 5.97 6.43 4.22
C PHE A 200 7.11 5.41 4.17
N ASP A 201 8.18 5.66 4.92
CA ASP A 201 9.11 4.59 5.24
C ASP A 201 8.34 3.53 6.06
N LYS A 202 8.49 2.25 5.72
CA LYS A 202 7.62 1.19 6.24
C LYS A 202 7.64 1.11 7.77
N GLY A 203 6.45 1.16 8.39
CA GLY A 203 6.24 0.97 9.82
C GLY A 203 6.47 2.22 10.68
N ILE A 204 6.84 3.37 10.09
CA ILE A 204 7.09 4.58 10.88
C ILE A 204 5.82 5.13 11.52
N PHE A 205 4.65 4.92 10.90
CA PHE A 205 3.39 5.39 11.46
C PHE A 205 3.02 4.57 12.69
N TRP A 206 3.03 3.24 12.58
CA TRP A 206 2.81 2.35 13.73
C TRP A 206 3.81 2.64 14.86
N GLU A 207 5.11 2.70 14.55
CA GLU A 207 6.18 2.93 15.52
C GLU A 207 6.01 4.28 16.22
N TYR A 208 5.69 5.34 15.48
CA TYR A 208 5.50 6.66 16.05
C TYR A 208 4.36 6.67 17.08
N ILE A 209 3.23 6.05 16.74
CA ILE A 209 2.08 5.97 17.65
C ILE A 209 2.44 5.13 18.88
N ASP A 210 3.09 3.98 18.71
CA ASP A 210 3.44 3.11 19.83
C ASP A 210 4.44 3.77 20.80
N LEU A 211 5.50 4.39 20.28
CA LEU A 211 6.61 4.91 21.08
C LEU A 211 6.41 6.33 21.61
N HIS A 212 5.63 7.18 20.92
CA HIS A 212 5.54 8.61 21.25
C HIS A 212 4.19 9.05 21.81
N THR A 213 3.21 8.15 21.94
CA THR A 213 1.91 8.48 22.55
C THR A 213 1.71 7.69 23.84
N LYS A 214 1.02 8.30 24.82
CA LYS A 214 0.72 7.64 26.10
C LYS A 214 -0.25 6.50 25.93
N SER A 215 -0.05 5.43 26.70
CA SER A 215 -0.93 4.25 26.71
C SER A 215 -2.37 4.55 27.13
N ASP A 216 -2.62 5.66 27.83
CA ASP A 216 -3.96 6.11 28.21
C ASP A 216 -4.71 6.83 27.06
N GLY A 217 -4.05 7.08 25.92
CA GLY A 217 -4.62 7.73 24.74
C GLY A 217 -4.75 9.26 24.84
N SER A 218 -4.38 9.85 25.97
CA SER A 218 -4.69 11.26 26.29
C SER A 218 -4.04 12.29 25.36
N ASP A 219 -2.91 11.95 24.73
CA ASP A 219 -2.18 12.83 23.81
C ASP A 219 -2.23 12.39 22.33
N LEU A 220 -2.88 11.25 22.03
CA LEU A 220 -2.88 10.65 20.69
C LEU A 220 -3.37 11.63 19.61
N ALA A 221 -4.46 12.36 19.85
CA ALA A 221 -5.00 13.32 18.89
C ALA A 221 -4.04 14.49 18.60
N MET A 222 -3.25 14.93 19.59
CA MET A 222 -2.26 16.01 19.41
C MET A 222 -1.12 15.56 18.49
N HIS A 223 -0.69 14.32 18.66
CA HIS A 223 0.32 13.68 17.82
C HIS A 223 -0.19 13.48 16.38
N ILE A 224 -1.41 12.96 16.21
CA ILE A 224 -2.04 12.80 14.88
C ILE A 224 -2.19 14.16 14.17
N ALA A 225 -2.62 15.20 14.88
CA ALA A 225 -2.71 16.55 14.32
C ALA A 225 -1.34 17.07 13.84
N SER A 226 -0.28 16.77 14.59
CA SER A 226 1.10 17.13 14.22
C SER A 226 1.59 16.38 12.98
N ILE A 227 1.22 15.10 12.84
CA ILE A 227 1.46 14.30 11.64
C ILE A 227 0.71 14.90 10.46
N PHE A 228 -0.60 15.16 10.57
CA PHE A 228 -1.39 15.77 9.49
C PHE A 228 -0.84 17.12 9.04
N HIS A 229 -0.41 17.96 9.99
CA HIS A 229 0.26 19.21 9.68
C HIS A 229 1.58 18.99 8.92
N THR A 230 2.38 18.00 9.33
CA THR A 230 3.64 17.66 8.67
C THR A 230 3.44 17.14 7.24
N LEU A 231 2.40 16.32 7.02
CA LEU A 231 1.98 15.82 5.72
C LEU A 231 1.51 16.94 4.77
N ASN A 232 1.03 18.06 5.34
CA ASN A 232 0.64 19.26 4.61
C ASN A 232 1.73 20.35 4.51
N THR A 233 2.90 20.14 5.11
CA THR A 233 3.97 21.15 5.15
C THR A 233 5.16 20.71 4.29
N PRO A 234 5.45 21.42 3.18
CA PRO A 234 6.63 21.16 2.35
C PRO A 234 7.91 21.16 3.18
N PRO A 235 8.90 20.29 2.90
CA PRO A 235 10.12 20.16 3.72
C PRO A 235 10.84 21.49 4.00
N GLU A 236 10.90 22.37 3.00
CA GLU A 236 11.54 23.68 3.06
C GLU A 236 10.80 24.71 3.94
N LYS A 237 9.53 24.45 4.27
CA LYS A 237 8.70 25.28 5.16
C LYS A 237 8.60 24.71 6.58
N ARG A 238 9.17 23.53 6.84
CA ARG A 238 9.16 22.92 8.18
C ARG A 238 10.07 23.71 9.11
N LEU A 239 9.71 23.76 10.39
CA LEU A 239 10.55 24.37 11.42
C LEU A 239 11.88 23.62 11.51
N THR A 240 12.99 24.35 11.62
CA THR A 240 14.34 23.76 11.61
C THR A 240 14.64 22.86 12.82
N ASN A 241 13.85 23.00 13.89
CA ASN A 241 13.91 22.19 15.10
C ASN A 241 12.71 21.25 15.24
N LEU A 242 11.99 20.95 14.15
CA LEU A 242 10.94 19.94 14.14
C LEU A 242 11.50 18.60 14.65
N ASP A 243 10.72 17.90 15.47
CA ASP A 243 11.07 16.57 15.97
C ASP A 243 11.50 15.63 14.83
N THR A 244 12.61 14.92 15.02
CA THR A 244 13.20 14.09 13.96
C THR A 244 12.30 12.95 13.52
N ASN A 245 11.45 12.44 14.41
CA ASN A 245 10.52 11.36 14.08
C ASN A 245 9.35 11.88 13.24
N LEU A 246 8.84 13.08 13.56
CA LEU A 246 7.86 13.77 12.72
C LEU A 246 8.45 14.15 11.35
N ALA A 247 9.70 14.59 11.29
CA ALA A 247 10.36 14.98 10.05
C ALA A 247 10.47 13.84 9.02
N GLN A 248 10.35 12.58 9.44
CA GLN A 248 10.34 11.41 8.55
C GLN A 248 9.10 11.34 7.65
N PHE A 249 7.96 11.90 8.08
CA PHE A 249 6.75 11.89 7.25
C PHE A 249 6.95 12.78 6.01
N PRO A 250 6.59 12.31 4.81
CA PRO A 250 6.78 13.06 3.57
C PRO A 250 5.80 14.24 3.48
N TYR A 251 6.02 15.11 2.51
CA TYR A 251 4.98 16.04 2.07
C TYR A 251 4.07 15.34 1.07
N VAL A 252 2.76 15.31 1.35
CA VAL A 252 1.77 14.60 0.51
C VAL A 252 0.96 15.56 -0.36
N ASN A 253 0.31 16.54 0.29
CA ASN A 253 -0.78 17.41 -0.16
C ASN A 253 -1.33 17.23 -1.60
N GLY A 254 -2.66 17.04 -1.66
CA GLY A 254 -3.55 17.19 -2.81
C GLY A 254 -4.96 17.48 -2.30
N ASN A 255 -5.10 18.58 -1.54
CA ASN A 255 -6.26 18.99 -0.73
C ASN A 255 -6.62 18.10 0.47
N LEU A 256 -6.27 16.80 0.47
CA LEU A 256 -6.62 15.85 1.54
C LEU A 256 -6.24 16.35 2.96
N PHE A 257 -5.06 16.96 3.12
CA PHE A 257 -4.55 17.48 4.39
C PHE A 257 -4.62 19.01 4.50
N ALA A 258 -5.22 19.70 3.54
CA ALA A 258 -5.23 21.16 3.49
C ALA A 258 -6.09 21.78 4.59
N GLU A 259 -7.22 21.14 4.91
CA GLU A 259 -8.16 21.60 5.93
C GLU A 259 -7.68 21.32 7.36
N VAL A 260 -7.87 22.30 8.23
CA VAL A 260 -7.61 22.17 9.67
C VAL A 260 -8.87 21.65 10.35
N LEU A 261 -8.77 20.47 10.95
CA LEU A 261 -9.88 19.83 11.68
C LEU A 261 -9.85 20.21 13.17
N GLN A 262 -10.99 20.12 13.84
CA GLN A 262 -11.01 20.18 15.29
C GLN A 262 -10.19 19.02 15.88
N PRO A 263 -9.51 19.22 17.02
CA PRO A 263 -8.83 18.12 17.71
C PRO A 263 -9.84 17.07 18.18
N ALA A 264 -9.57 15.81 17.85
CA ALA A 264 -10.29 14.66 18.42
C ALA A 264 -9.82 14.39 19.86
N ALA A 265 -10.42 13.39 20.51
CA ALA A 265 -9.98 12.88 21.80
C ALA A 265 -10.06 11.35 21.81
N PHE A 266 -9.07 10.71 22.42
CA PHE A 266 -8.96 9.25 22.50
C PHE A 266 -8.86 8.83 23.96
N ASP A 267 -9.40 7.64 24.26
CA ASP A 267 -9.12 6.91 25.49
C ASP A 267 -8.16 5.75 25.21
N SER A 268 -7.77 5.04 26.26
CA SER A 268 -6.86 3.89 26.17
C SER A 268 -7.37 2.81 25.19
N LYS A 269 -8.69 2.56 25.16
CA LYS A 269 -9.28 1.54 24.29
C LYS A 269 -9.28 1.96 22.83
N MET A 270 -9.56 3.24 22.54
CA MET A 270 -9.48 3.77 21.18
C MET A 270 -8.03 3.75 20.67
N ARG A 271 -7.05 4.06 21.54
CA ARG A 271 -5.63 3.94 21.19
C ARG A 271 -5.24 2.50 20.86
N GLU A 272 -5.61 1.53 21.70
CA GLU A 272 -5.34 0.11 21.44
C GLU A 272 -5.96 -0.35 20.11
N MET A 273 -7.22 -0.01 19.87
CA MET A 273 -7.92 -0.29 18.61
C MET A 273 -7.21 0.33 17.40
N PHE A 274 -6.69 1.55 17.55
CA PHE A 274 -5.97 2.22 16.48
C PHE A 274 -4.60 1.57 16.22
N LEU A 275 -3.87 1.15 17.25
CA LEU A 275 -2.63 0.39 17.10
C LEU A 275 -2.85 -0.99 16.49
N GLU A 276 -3.97 -1.66 16.83
CA GLU A 276 -4.40 -2.87 16.14
C GLU A 276 -4.61 -2.60 14.65
N ALA A 277 -5.26 -1.48 14.30
CA ALA A 277 -5.46 -1.08 12.91
C ALA A 277 -4.12 -0.85 12.19
N CYS A 278 -3.18 -0.14 12.82
CA CYS A 278 -1.84 0.06 12.29
C CYS A 278 -1.04 -1.25 12.11
N GLY A 279 -1.42 -2.34 12.79
CA GLY A 279 -0.77 -3.65 12.66
C GLY A 279 -1.24 -4.49 11.47
N PHE A 280 -2.32 -4.09 10.79
CA PHE A 280 -2.75 -4.72 9.53
C PHE A 280 -1.83 -4.32 8.39
N ASP A 281 -1.69 -5.20 7.40
CA ASP A 281 -1.00 -4.88 6.14
C ASP A 281 -1.98 -4.26 5.14
N TRP A 282 -2.15 -2.94 5.22
CA TRP A 282 -3.06 -2.16 4.38
C TRP A 282 -2.66 -2.16 2.91
N GLY A 283 -1.41 -2.50 2.61
CA GLY A 283 -0.96 -2.71 1.24
C GLY A 283 -1.65 -3.91 0.57
N LYS A 284 -2.06 -4.93 1.33
CA LYS A 284 -2.77 -6.11 0.80
C LYS A 284 -4.27 -5.89 0.64
N ILE A 285 -4.80 -4.75 1.10
CA ILE A 285 -6.22 -4.48 1.13
C ILE A 285 -6.72 -4.07 -0.27
N SER A 286 -7.74 -4.79 -0.75
CA SER A 286 -8.40 -4.48 -2.03
C SER A 286 -9.12 -3.13 -1.91
N PRO A 287 -9.20 -2.32 -2.99
CA PRO A 287 -10.08 -1.15 -3.02
C PRO A 287 -11.55 -1.47 -2.70
N ALA A 288 -11.99 -2.72 -2.83
CA ALA A 288 -13.32 -3.14 -2.34
C ALA A 288 -13.53 -2.88 -0.83
N ILE A 289 -12.46 -2.75 -0.04
CA ILE A 289 -12.52 -2.32 1.37
C ILE A 289 -13.31 -1.05 1.54
N PHE A 290 -13.20 -0.10 0.61
CA PHE A 290 -13.82 1.21 0.73
C PHE A 290 -15.35 1.07 0.72
N GLY A 291 -15.88 0.13 -0.07
CA GLY A 291 -17.28 -0.23 -0.05
C GLY A 291 -17.72 -0.87 1.27
N SER A 292 -16.94 -1.80 1.82
CA SER A 292 -17.24 -2.44 3.11
C SER A 292 -17.13 -1.47 4.28
N MET A 293 -16.12 -0.61 4.29
CA MET A 293 -15.90 0.43 5.29
C MET A 293 -17.02 1.49 5.25
N PHE A 294 -17.40 1.94 4.05
CA PHE A 294 -18.57 2.80 3.87
C PHE A 294 -19.84 2.19 4.47
N GLN A 295 -20.07 0.91 4.20
CA GLN A 295 -21.22 0.20 4.76
C GLN A 295 -21.15 -0.02 6.27
N ALA A 296 -19.96 -0.10 6.84
CA ALA A 296 -19.74 -0.34 8.26
C ALA A 296 -20.08 0.89 9.12
N VAL A 297 -19.82 2.10 8.61
CA VAL A 297 -20.12 3.35 9.34
C VAL A 297 -21.56 3.84 9.13
N MET A 298 -22.25 3.38 8.08
CA MET A 298 -23.60 3.82 7.78
C MET A 298 -24.65 3.20 8.70
N ASN A 299 -25.61 4.01 9.13
CA ASN A 299 -26.81 3.52 9.79
C ASN A 299 -27.60 2.56 8.87
N PRO A 300 -28.05 1.38 9.35
CA PRO A 300 -28.79 0.42 8.52
C PRO A 300 -30.05 0.97 7.83
N LYS A 301 -30.74 1.95 8.44
CA LYS A 301 -31.93 2.59 7.83
C LYS A 301 -31.54 3.54 6.71
N GLU A 302 -30.50 4.35 6.93
CA GLU A 302 -29.96 5.26 5.91
C GLU A 302 -29.38 4.47 4.75
N ARG A 303 -28.67 3.38 5.04
CA ARG A 303 -28.13 2.45 4.05
C ARG A 303 -29.21 1.92 3.12
N ARG A 304 -30.35 1.51 3.67
CA ARG A 304 -31.50 1.03 2.87
C ARG A 304 -32.16 2.15 2.07
N ASN A 305 -32.29 3.35 2.63
CA ASN A 305 -32.95 4.48 1.99
C ASN A 305 -32.12 5.08 0.85
N LEU A 306 -30.80 5.17 1.02
CA LEU A 306 -29.87 5.68 0.02
C LEU A 306 -29.48 4.61 -1.03
N GLY A 307 -29.85 3.34 -0.78
CA GLY A 307 -29.44 2.22 -1.64
C GLY A 307 -27.93 2.02 -1.64
N ALA A 308 -27.27 2.29 -0.50
CA ALA A 308 -25.82 2.24 -0.29
C ALA A 308 -25.27 0.80 -0.29
N HIS A 309 -25.44 0.13 -1.43
CA HIS A 309 -24.84 -1.14 -1.75
C HIS A 309 -23.71 -0.88 -2.73
N TYR A 310 -22.47 -1.18 -2.31
CA TYR A 310 -21.36 -1.09 -3.24
C TYR A 310 -21.54 -2.13 -4.36
N THR A 311 -21.13 -1.77 -5.58
CA THR A 311 -21.12 -2.69 -6.71
C THR A 311 -19.84 -3.51 -6.69
N SER A 312 -19.95 -4.84 -6.74
CA SER A 312 -18.80 -5.75 -6.74
C SER A 312 -18.00 -5.63 -8.04
N GLU A 313 -16.70 -5.94 -7.99
CA GLU A 313 -15.82 -5.86 -9.16
C GLU A 313 -16.38 -6.70 -10.32
N LYS A 314 -16.87 -7.91 -10.04
CA LYS A 314 -17.48 -8.78 -11.05
C LYS A 314 -18.64 -8.12 -11.80
N ASN A 315 -19.46 -7.33 -11.12
CA ASN A 315 -20.58 -6.65 -11.74
C ASN A 315 -20.13 -5.40 -12.52
N ILE A 316 -19.14 -4.67 -12.00
CA ILE A 316 -18.52 -3.54 -12.72
C ILE A 316 -17.90 -4.04 -14.03
N GLN A 317 -17.13 -5.13 -13.98
CA GLN A 317 -16.51 -5.76 -15.15
C GLN A 317 -17.54 -6.15 -16.23
N LYS A 318 -18.72 -6.64 -15.85
CA LYS A 318 -19.80 -6.95 -16.81
C LYS A 318 -20.32 -5.71 -17.56
N LEU A 319 -20.16 -4.52 -16.98
CA LEU A 319 -20.58 -3.26 -17.58
C LEU A 319 -19.46 -2.63 -18.41
N ILE A 320 -18.27 -2.44 -17.82
CA ILE A 320 -17.19 -1.68 -18.47
C ILE A 320 -16.58 -2.42 -19.67
N LYS A 321 -16.57 -3.76 -19.64
CA LYS A 321 -16.08 -4.61 -20.74
C LYS A 321 -16.79 -4.34 -22.07
N PRO A 322 -18.10 -4.59 -22.17
CA PRO A 322 -18.83 -4.31 -23.41
C PRO A 322 -18.98 -2.81 -23.68
N LEU A 323 -18.87 -1.93 -22.68
CA LEU A 323 -19.03 -0.49 -22.87
C LEU A 323 -17.86 0.16 -23.61
N PHE A 324 -16.62 -0.22 -23.27
CA PHE A 324 -15.43 0.34 -23.92
C PHE A 324 -14.17 -0.54 -23.83
N LEU A 325 -14.02 -1.33 -22.75
CA LEU A 325 -12.73 -1.94 -22.44
C LEU A 325 -12.36 -3.05 -23.43
N ASP A 326 -13.32 -3.90 -23.83
CA ASP A 326 -13.07 -4.98 -24.80
C ASP A 326 -12.64 -4.42 -26.16
N ASP A 327 -13.26 -3.31 -26.60
CA ASP A 327 -12.90 -2.64 -27.87
C ASP A 327 -11.48 -2.08 -27.85
N LEU A 328 -11.04 -1.50 -26.71
CA LEU A 328 -9.68 -1.01 -26.55
C LEU A 328 -8.64 -2.15 -26.58
N TYR A 329 -8.94 -3.28 -25.97
CA TYR A 329 -8.08 -4.47 -26.02
C TYR A 329 -8.02 -5.08 -27.43
N LEU A 330 -9.15 -5.14 -28.14
CA LEU A 330 -9.19 -5.57 -29.54
C LEU A 330 -8.40 -4.62 -30.45
N GLU A 331 -8.44 -3.32 -30.19
CA GLU A 331 -7.65 -2.32 -30.90
C GLU A 331 -6.15 -2.52 -30.64
N LEU A 332 -5.74 -2.71 -29.37
CA LEU A 332 -4.36 -3.05 -29.01
C LEU A 332 -3.85 -4.26 -29.80
N GLU A 333 -4.61 -5.35 -29.83
CA GLU A 333 -4.20 -6.56 -30.54
C GLU A 333 -4.02 -6.34 -32.05
N LYS A 334 -4.84 -5.47 -32.66
CA LYS A 334 -4.72 -5.08 -34.07
C LYS A 334 -3.50 -4.19 -34.34
N VAL A 335 -3.14 -3.31 -33.40
CA VAL A 335 -2.09 -2.29 -33.62
C VAL A 335 -0.74 -2.62 -32.99
N LYS A 336 -0.62 -3.69 -32.19
CA LYS A 336 0.58 -4.06 -31.40
C LYS A 336 1.90 -4.21 -32.17
N SER A 337 1.86 -4.29 -33.50
CA SER A 337 3.04 -4.37 -34.37
C SER A 337 3.41 -3.04 -35.03
N ASN A 338 2.55 -2.02 -34.93
CA ASN A 338 2.75 -0.70 -35.51
C ASN A 338 2.97 0.34 -34.41
N ARG A 339 4.19 0.83 -34.30
CA ARG A 339 4.59 1.81 -33.27
C ARG A 339 3.77 3.10 -33.32
N GLY A 340 3.50 3.65 -34.51
CA GLY A 340 2.73 4.89 -34.65
C GLY A 340 1.29 4.73 -34.16
N LYS A 341 0.62 3.65 -34.57
CA LYS A 341 -0.74 3.33 -34.11
C LYS A 341 -0.81 3.00 -32.62
N LEU A 342 0.22 2.38 -32.04
CA LEU A 342 0.31 2.19 -30.59
C LEU A 342 0.40 3.52 -29.84
N GLN A 343 1.16 4.49 -30.37
CA GLN A 343 1.24 5.84 -29.79
C GLN A 343 -0.10 6.58 -29.89
N GLU A 344 -0.82 6.42 -31.00
CA GLU A 344 -2.19 6.93 -31.17
C GLU A 344 -3.16 6.31 -30.14
N LEU A 345 -3.14 4.98 -29.99
CA LEU A 345 -3.95 4.29 -28.98
C LEU A 345 -3.60 4.75 -27.56
N HIS A 346 -2.32 4.91 -27.25
CA HIS A 346 -1.86 5.41 -25.97
C HIS A 346 -2.38 6.83 -25.69
N GLN A 347 -2.36 7.69 -26.70
CA GLN A 347 -2.89 9.05 -26.58
C GLN A 347 -4.42 9.04 -26.43
N LYS A 348 -5.12 8.14 -27.14
CA LYS A 348 -6.56 7.96 -27.05
C LYS A 348 -7.00 7.57 -25.65
N ILE A 349 -6.37 6.56 -25.02
CA ILE A 349 -6.78 6.14 -23.67
C ILE A 349 -6.50 7.21 -22.61
N ALA A 350 -5.46 8.03 -22.82
CA ALA A 350 -5.11 9.15 -21.95
C ALA A 350 -6.05 10.36 -22.10
N SER A 351 -6.86 10.41 -23.16
CA SER A 351 -7.83 11.48 -23.41
C SER A 351 -9.27 11.08 -23.08
N LEU A 352 -9.52 9.85 -22.61
CA LEU A 352 -10.86 9.42 -22.23
C LEU A 352 -11.26 10.07 -20.90
N TYR A 353 -12.50 10.53 -20.81
CA TYR A 353 -13.07 11.07 -19.57
C TYR A 353 -14.31 10.28 -19.14
N PHE A 354 -14.40 10.01 -17.84
CA PHE A 354 -15.41 9.15 -17.24
C PHE A 354 -16.19 9.88 -16.15
N LEU A 355 -17.52 9.74 -16.16
CA LEU A 355 -18.40 10.29 -15.15
C LEU A 355 -19.28 9.20 -14.54
N ASP A 356 -19.30 9.14 -13.21
CA ASP A 356 -20.29 8.39 -12.44
C ASP A 356 -21.16 9.37 -11.61
N PRO A 357 -22.42 9.65 -12.01
CA PRO A 357 -23.26 10.64 -11.36
C PRO A 357 -23.91 10.14 -10.06
N ALA A 358 -23.57 8.96 -9.57
CA ALA A 358 -23.99 8.44 -8.27
C ALA A 358 -22.91 7.50 -7.72
N CYS A 359 -21.69 8.04 -7.58
CA CYS A 359 -20.49 7.22 -7.52
C CYS A 359 -20.29 6.46 -6.21
N GLY A 360 -21.02 6.78 -5.14
CA GLY A 360 -20.79 6.23 -3.81
C GLY A 360 -19.32 6.36 -3.42
N CYS A 361 -18.73 5.27 -2.94
CA CYS A 361 -17.31 5.17 -2.61
C CYS A 361 -16.36 5.10 -3.83
N GLY A 362 -16.87 5.26 -5.06
CA GLY A 362 -16.06 5.41 -6.27
C GLY A 362 -15.66 4.11 -6.97
N ASN A 363 -16.24 2.96 -6.62
CA ASN A 363 -15.80 1.65 -7.15
C ASN A 363 -15.74 1.57 -8.69
N PHE A 364 -16.72 2.13 -9.41
CA PHE A 364 -16.67 2.16 -10.87
C PHE A 364 -15.48 2.97 -11.41
N LEU A 365 -15.19 4.11 -10.80
CA LEU A 365 -14.06 4.98 -11.15
C LEU A 365 -12.73 4.26 -10.87
N ILE A 366 -12.60 3.65 -9.69
CA ILE A 366 -11.41 2.92 -9.23
C ILE A 366 -11.09 1.75 -10.17
N ILE A 367 -12.08 0.89 -10.45
CA ILE A 367 -11.87 -0.28 -11.30
C ILE A 367 -11.59 0.16 -12.73
N THR A 368 -12.32 1.14 -13.27
CA THR A 368 -12.06 1.66 -14.63
C THR A 368 -10.65 2.23 -14.74
N TYR A 369 -10.22 3.00 -13.74
CA TYR A 369 -8.87 3.54 -13.68
C TYR A 369 -7.81 2.44 -13.68
N ARG A 370 -7.97 1.42 -12.83
CA ARG A 370 -7.08 0.26 -12.77
C ARG A 370 -6.97 -0.43 -14.13
N GLU A 371 -8.09 -0.74 -14.78
CA GLU A 371 -8.12 -1.41 -16.08
C GLU A 371 -7.46 -0.58 -17.19
N LEU A 372 -7.64 0.75 -17.19
CA LEU A 372 -6.93 1.63 -18.14
C LEU A 372 -5.42 1.67 -17.88
N ARG A 373 -4.99 1.68 -16.63
CA ARG A 373 -3.57 1.62 -16.27
C ARG A 373 -2.95 0.27 -16.66
N GLU A 374 -3.66 -0.84 -16.48
CA GLU A 374 -3.21 -2.16 -16.96
C GLU A 374 -3.10 -2.22 -18.49
N LEU A 375 -4.08 -1.64 -19.20
CA LEU A 375 -4.02 -1.51 -20.65
C LEU A 375 -2.84 -0.62 -21.09
N GLU A 376 -2.60 0.50 -20.41
CA GLU A 376 -1.47 1.39 -20.66
C GLU A 376 -0.13 0.65 -20.49
N ILE A 377 0.02 -0.15 -19.43
CA ILE A 377 1.21 -0.99 -19.22
C ILE A 377 1.44 -1.91 -20.43
N LYS A 378 0.39 -2.59 -20.92
CA LYS A 378 0.49 -3.47 -22.09
C LYS A 378 0.87 -2.72 -23.37
N ILE A 379 0.34 -1.51 -23.56
CA ILE A 379 0.73 -0.64 -24.68
C ILE A 379 2.21 -0.26 -24.58
N LEU A 380 2.68 0.14 -23.40
CA LEU A 380 4.08 0.51 -23.16
C LEU A 380 5.04 -0.68 -23.33
N GLN A 381 4.66 -1.88 -22.86
CA GLN A 381 5.38 -3.12 -23.14
C GLN A 381 5.50 -3.37 -24.65
N ALA A 382 4.40 -3.20 -25.40
CA ALA A 382 4.40 -3.39 -26.85
C ALA A 382 5.25 -2.33 -27.58
N LEU A 383 5.30 -1.09 -27.06
CA LEU A 383 6.17 -0.02 -27.55
C LEU A 383 7.66 -0.29 -27.27
N ASN A 384 7.97 -1.12 -26.26
CA ASN A 384 9.33 -1.41 -25.81
C ASN A 384 9.86 -2.81 -26.19
N LYS A 385 9.35 -3.41 -27.27
CA LYS A 385 9.76 -4.77 -27.71
C LYS A 385 11.25 -4.96 -27.98
N ASN A 386 12.00 -3.88 -28.22
CA ASN A 386 13.44 -3.94 -28.52
C ASN A 386 14.32 -3.93 -27.25
N GLY A 387 13.72 -3.93 -26.05
CA GLY A 387 14.45 -4.02 -24.78
C GLY A 387 15.24 -2.76 -24.40
N GLN A 388 14.95 -1.62 -25.02
CA GLN A 388 15.54 -0.35 -24.59
C GLN A 388 14.84 0.09 -23.30
N GLN A 389 15.56 0.18 -22.20
CA GLN A 389 14.96 0.75 -20.99
C GLN A 389 14.48 2.18 -21.30
N PHE A 390 13.23 2.47 -20.92
CA PHE A 390 12.75 3.84 -20.96
C PHE A 390 13.69 4.70 -20.13
N ILE A 391 14.08 5.88 -20.62
CA ILE A 391 15.01 6.76 -19.88
C ILE A 391 14.33 7.26 -18.59
N ASN A 392 13.04 7.58 -18.68
CA ASN A 392 12.24 8.01 -17.54
C ASN A 392 10.78 7.58 -17.72
N ILE A 393 10.27 6.80 -16.78
CA ILE A 393 8.88 6.32 -16.80
C ILE A 393 7.84 7.41 -16.53
N GLN A 394 8.25 8.47 -15.83
CA GLN A 394 7.37 9.60 -15.52
C GLN A 394 6.94 10.36 -16.78
N ASP A 395 7.78 10.35 -17.82
CA ASP A 395 7.52 11.06 -19.08
C ASP A 395 6.66 10.25 -20.06
N ILE A 396 6.47 8.95 -19.81
CA ILE A 396 5.70 8.06 -20.69
C ILE A 396 4.33 7.71 -20.12
N ILE A 397 4.14 7.67 -18.80
CA ILE A 397 2.82 7.38 -18.22
C ILE A 397 1.91 8.60 -18.43
N LYS A 398 0.77 8.39 -19.08
CA LYS A 398 -0.18 9.45 -19.44
C LYS A 398 -1.51 9.32 -18.69
N VAL A 399 -2.00 8.10 -18.47
CA VAL A 399 -3.27 7.88 -17.75
C VAL A 399 -3.16 8.37 -16.31
N ASN A 400 -4.17 9.10 -15.85
CA ASN A 400 -4.14 9.74 -14.53
C ASN A 400 -5.57 9.98 -14.00
N VAL A 401 -5.68 10.26 -12.70
CA VAL A 401 -6.96 10.32 -11.97
C VAL A 401 -7.82 11.53 -12.36
N ASP A 402 -7.25 12.56 -12.98
CA ASP A 402 -7.97 13.74 -13.48
C ASP A 402 -8.86 13.45 -14.70
N GLN A 403 -8.81 12.23 -15.24
CA GLN A 403 -9.76 11.71 -16.25
C GLN A 403 -11.11 11.29 -15.64
N PHE A 404 -11.24 11.30 -14.31
CA PHE A 404 -12.36 10.71 -13.58
C PHE A 404 -13.13 11.75 -12.79
N ALA A 405 -14.45 11.70 -12.91
CA ALA A 405 -15.36 12.53 -12.16
C ALA A 405 -16.51 11.72 -11.55
N GLY A 406 -16.99 12.19 -10.40
CA GLY A 406 -18.08 11.57 -9.67
C GLY A 406 -19.00 12.60 -9.02
N ILE A 407 -20.27 12.24 -8.85
CA ILE A 407 -21.22 13.01 -8.04
C ILE A 407 -21.79 12.07 -7.00
N GLU A 408 -21.78 12.48 -5.74
CA GLU A 408 -22.34 11.68 -4.65
C GLU A 408 -23.00 12.59 -3.60
N TYR A 409 -24.13 12.13 -3.07
CA TYR A 409 -24.94 12.87 -2.10
C TYR A 409 -24.42 12.73 -0.67
N ASP A 410 -23.81 11.59 -0.34
CA ASP A 410 -23.21 11.36 0.97
C ASP A 410 -21.76 11.88 1.04
N GLU A 411 -21.47 12.74 2.01
CA GLU A 411 -20.15 13.34 2.13
C GLU A 411 -19.05 12.31 2.46
N PHE A 412 -19.33 11.35 3.34
CA PHE A 412 -18.33 10.35 3.69
C PHE A 412 -17.96 9.51 2.47
N ALA A 413 -18.94 9.10 1.67
CA ALA A 413 -18.71 8.41 0.40
C ALA A 413 -17.84 9.22 -0.57
N VAL A 414 -18.07 10.54 -0.67
CA VAL A 414 -17.22 11.45 -1.46
C VAL A 414 -15.76 11.40 -0.98
N ARG A 415 -15.52 11.57 0.32
CA ARG A 415 -14.16 11.55 0.89
C ARG A 415 -13.47 10.20 0.69
N VAL A 416 -14.22 9.12 0.85
CA VAL A 416 -13.74 7.77 0.58
C VAL A 416 -13.36 7.61 -0.89
N ALA A 417 -14.20 8.06 -1.83
CA ALA A 417 -13.92 8.00 -3.26
C ALA A 417 -12.67 8.80 -3.65
N GLU A 418 -12.51 10.01 -3.09
CA GLU A 418 -11.31 10.84 -3.29
C GLU A 418 -10.05 10.07 -2.91
N VAL A 419 -9.97 9.56 -1.68
CA VAL A 419 -8.79 8.80 -1.22
C VAL A 419 -8.62 7.50 -1.98
N ALA A 420 -9.69 6.76 -2.25
CA ALA A 420 -9.61 5.49 -2.96
C ALA A 420 -9.02 5.65 -4.37
N MET A 421 -9.34 6.75 -5.08
CA MET A 421 -8.74 7.09 -6.38
C MET A 421 -7.22 7.32 -6.28
N TRP A 422 -6.76 7.97 -5.20
CA TRP A 422 -5.32 8.13 -4.94
C TRP A 422 -4.64 6.80 -4.62
N LEU A 423 -5.28 5.98 -3.80
CA LEU A 423 -4.69 4.71 -3.39
C LEU A 423 -4.55 3.74 -4.57
N ILE A 424 -5.54 3.68 -5.46
CA ILE A 424 -5.42 2.89 -6.69
C ILE A 424 -4.38 3.48 -7.66
N ASP A 425 -4.23 4.81 -7.76
CA ASP A 425 -3.13 5.43 -8.51
C ASP A 425 -1.78 4.96 -8.01
N HIS A 426 -1.57 5.00 -6.70
CA HIS A 426 -0.33 4.55 -6.09
C HIS A 426 -0.07 3.06 -6.31
N GLN A 427 -1.08 2.20 -6.13
CA GLN A 427 -0.96 0.76 -6.42
C GLN A 427 -0.54 0.51 -7.87
N MET A 428 -1.15 1.22 -8.82
CA MET A 428 -0.78 1.10 -10.23
C MET A 428 0.61 1.68 -10.53
N ASN A 429 1.05 2.70 -9.80
CA ASN A 429 2.42 3.23 -9.91
C ASN A 429 3.47 2.23 -9.41
N ILE A 430 3.18 1.50 -8.31
CA ILE A 430 4.01 0.39 -7.84
C ILE A 430 4.08 -0.71 -8.92
N GLN A 431 2.94 -1.07 -9.52
CA GLN A 431 2.90 -2.09 -10.57
C GLN A 431 3.70 -1.67 -11.82
N VAL A 432 3.59 -0.42 -12.24
CA VAL A 432 4.44 0.17 -13.29
C VAL A 432 5.92 0.09 -12.89
N SER A 433 6.24 0.42 -11.64
CA SER A 433 7.62 0.36 -11.15
C SER A 433 8.21 -1.04 -11.22
N HIS A 434 7.40 -2.04 -10.87
CA HIS A 434 7.76 -3.45 -10.98
C HIS A 434 7.99 -3.86 -12.44
N GLU A 435 7.08 -3.48 -13.34
CA GLU A 435 7.11 -3.90 -14.74
C GLU A 435 8.33 -3.35 -15.49
N PHE A 436 8.72 -2.10 -15.22
CA PHE A 436 9.79 -1.42 -15.96
C PHE A 436 11.08 -1.24 -15.15
N GLY A 437 11.12 -1.71 -13.90
CA GLY A 437 12.33 -1.70 -13.05
C GLY A 437 12.79 -0.31 -12.59
N GLN A 438 11.92 0.71 -12.71
CA GLN A 438 12.18 2.09 -12.30
C GLN A 438 11.19 2.51 -11.23
N TYR A 439 11.66 3.06 -10.12
CA TYR A 439 10.77 3.54 -9.07
C TYR A 439 9.95 4.75 -9.56
N PHE A 440 8.63 4.67 -9.42
CA PHE A 440 7.67 5.67 -9.85
C PHE A 440 6.54 5.82 -8.86
N PHE A 441 6.29 7.05 -8.44
CA PHE A 441 5.18 7.44 -7.58
C PHE A 441 4.80 8.90 -7.86
N ARG A 442 3.57 9.28 -7.55
CA ARG A 442 3.02 10.62 -7.82
C ARG A 442 2.75 11.37 -6.52
N VAL A 443 3.80 11.62 -5.74
CA VAL A 443 3.74 12.45 -4.52
C VAL A 443 4.74 13.62 -4.67
N PRO A 444 4.33 14.89 -4.46
CA PRO A 444 3.03 15.33 -3.97
C PRO A 444 1.89 15.15 -4.98
N LEU A 445 0.68 15.11 -4.44
CA LEU A 445 -0.58 14.82 -5.11
C LEU A 445 -1.02 16.02 -5.97
N THR A 446 -0.52 16.12 -7.21
CA THR A 446 -0.74 17.28 -8.10
C THR A 446 -2.00 17.23 -8.96
N LYS A 447 -2.57 16.04 -9.19
CA LYS A 447 -3.77 15.82 -10.02
C LYS A 447 -4.77 14.93 -9.27
N SER A 448 -6.03 15.35 -9.15
CA SER A 448 -7.06 14.60 -8.42
C SER A 448 -8.23 14.24 -9.33
N ALA A 449 -8.94 13.15 -8.99
CA ALA A 449 -10.29 12.93 -9.50
C ALA A 449 -11.22 14.05 -9.02
N LYS A 450 -12.22 14.40 -9.84
CA LYS A 450 -13.20 15.44 -9.50
C LYS A 450 -14.45 14.80 -8.92
N ILE A 451 -14.46 14.58 -7.60
CA ILE A 451 -15.62 14.04 -6.88
C ILE A 451 -16.38 15.19 -6.23
N VAL A 452 -17.66 15.35 -6.57
CA VAL A 452 -18.49 16.45 -6.10
C VAL A 452 -19.53 15.94 -5.12
N HIS A 453 -19.51 16.49 -3.91
CA HIS A 453 -20.60 16.32 -2.95
C HIS A 453 -21.83 17.12 -3.41
N GLY A 454 -22.87 16.42 -3.86
CA GLY A 454 -24.08 17.05 -4.36
C GLY A 454 -25.16 16.06 -4.80
N ASN A 455 -26.37 16.59 -4.97
CA ASN A 455 -27.47 15.80 -5.52
C ASN A 455 -27.42 15.85 -7.06
N SER A 456 -27.05 14.74 -7.70
CA SER A 456 -26.93 14.65 -9.16
C SER A 456 -28.21 14.94 -9.94
N LEU A 457 -29.38 14.91 -9.30
CA LEU A 457 -30.65 15.30 -9.92
C LEU A 457 -30.90 16.81 -9.90
N ARG A 458 -30.07 17.58 -9.19
CA ARG A 458 -30.22 19.04 -9.01
C ARG A 458 -29.04 19.84 -9.52
N ILE A 459 -27.83 19.29 -9.46
CA ILE A 459 -26.65 19.98 -9.97
C ILE A 459 -26.59 19.85 -11.49
N ASP A 460 -26.11 20.91 -12.15
CA ASP A 460 -25.80 20.87 -13.57
C ASP A 460 -24.48 20.11 -13.79
N TRP A 461 -24.54 18.99 -14.52
CA TRP A 461 -23.37 18.12 -14.72
C TRP A 461 -22.26 18.79 -15.53
N GLU A 462 -22.55 19.81 -16.34
CA GLU A 462 -21.54 20.57 -17.07
C GLU A 462 -20.64 21.37 -16.11
N THR A 463 -21.09 21.64 -14.88
CA THR A 463 -20.24 22.20 -13.82
C THR A 463 -19.20 21.20 -13.28
N VAL A 464 -19.45 19.90 -13.53
CA VAL A 464 -18.58 18.79 -13.12
C VAL A 464 -17.66 18.38 -14.28
N VAL A 465 -18.19 18.06 -15.45
CA VAL A 465 -17.41 17.70 -16.64
C VAL A 465 -18.02 18.35 -17.88
N GLU A 466 -17.19 18.99 -18.70
CA GLU A 466 -17.62 19.57 -19.98
C GLU A 466 -18.13 18.45 -20.90
N LYS A 467 -19.34 18.64 -21.45
CA LYS A 467 -20.02 17.66 -22.30
C LYS A 467 -19.18 17.21 -23.49
N GLU A 468 -18.41 18.13 -24.09
CA GLU A 468 -17.56 17.88 -25.25
C GLU A 468 -16.34 17.01 -24.92
N SER A 469 -15.89 17.02 -23.67
CA SER A 469 -14.75 16.23 -23.20
C SER A 469 -15.16 14.83 -22.71
N LEU A 470 -16.41 14.68 -22.27
CA LEU A 470 -16.93 13.46 -21.65
C LEU A 470 -17.01 12.31 -22.66
N SER A 471 -16.35 11.20 -22.35
CA SER A 471 -16.32 10.01 -23.21
C SER A 471 -17.34 8.95 -22.79
N PHE A 472 -17.48 8.70 -21.48
CA PHE A 472 -18.37 7.67 -20.96
C PHE A 472 -19.09 8.09 -19.69
N ILE A 473 -20.32 7.61 -19.55
CA ILE A 473 -21.12 7.71 -18.32
C ILE A 473 -21.51 6.28 -17.93
N PHE A 474 -21.28 5.90 -16.68
CA PHE A 474 -21.66 4.58 -16.17
C PHE A 474 -22.25 4.64 -14.77
N ARG A 475 -23.03 3.60 -14.43
CA ARG A 475 -23.62 3.32 -13.11
C ARG A 475 -23.92 1.84 -12.97
#